data_AF-A0A9P9WWL5-F1
#
_entry.id   AF-A0A9P9WWL5-F1
#
_cell.length_a   1.000
_cell.length_b   1.000
_cell.length_c   1.000
_cell.angle_alpha   90.00
_cell.angle_beta   90.00
_cell.angle_gamma   90.00
#
_symmetry.space_group_name_H-M   'P 1'
#
loop_
_entity.id
_entity.type
_entity.pdbx_description
1 polymer ?
#
loop_
_entity_poly.entity_id
_entity_poly.type
_entity_poly.pdbx_seq_one_letter_code
_entity_poly.pdbx_strand_id
1 'polypeptide(L)'
;MQLNTNTIIIPSNTQDHWTNYFFKMPLTVKLSLSLLLLTPVLAIPATSHHAKHHGHIVRTVPNFTSLGCYTEASSGRAIELASYSSNSMTTQSCAAFCASYRFFGTEYGRECFCGNALAASAVPTSSGCSMSCAGKPAQTCGGASRISLYRNNDYVAPAVAGVPGRVYLGCHSEGEGERLLPDRSAPSDTQTPQKCAAACAGFRYAGLEYGRECWCGNALHGGGFVGEAECSFVCAGDAGALCGAGNRLTLYETVQPPANGTA
;
A
#
# COMPACT_ATOMS: atom_id res chain seq x y z
N MET A 1 18.67 -34.37 51.84
CA MET A 1 17.38 -34.10 51.18
C MET A 1 17.67 -33.59 49.79
N GLN A 2 17.07 -34.24 48.78
CA GLN A 2 17.45 -34.17 47.38
C GLN A 2 17.22 -32.79 46.76
N LEU A 3 18.23 -32.31 46.03
CA LEU A 3 18.12 -31.20 45.07
C LEU A 3 17.82 -31.83 43.70
N ASN A 4 16.69 -31.47 43.09
CA ASN A 4 16.36 -31.84 41.71
C ASN A 4 16.86 -30.75 40.75
N THR A 5 17.90 -31.07 40.00
CA THR A 5 18.33 -30.36 38.80
C THR A 5 17.78 -31.08 37.57
N ASN A 6 16.89 -30.44 36.80
CA ASN A 6 16.50 -30.93 35.48
C ASN A 6 17.44 -30.34 34.42
N THR A 7 18.47 -31.11 34.08
CA THR A 7 19.33 -30.89 32.91
C THR A 7 18.72 -31.62 31.73
N ILE A 8 18.33 -30.89 30.68
CA ILE A 8 17.92 -31.47 29.39
C ILE A 8 19.18 -31.77 28.58
N ILE A 9 19.45 -33.05 28.36
CA ILE A 9 20.48 -33.57 27.45
C ILE A 9 19.86 -33.67 26.05
N ILE A 10 20.46 -33.00 25.06
CA ILE A 10 20.17 -33.22 23.63
C ILE A 10 21.18 -34.26 23.13
N PRO A 11 20.76 -35.45 22.63
CA PRO A 11 21.65 -36.30 21.88
C PRO A 11 21.66 -35.91 20.41
N SER A 12 22.86 -35.64 19.90
CA SER A 12 23.19 -35.66 18.49
C SER A 12 23.11 -37.08 17.95
N ASN A 13 22.36 -37.34 16.86
CA ASN A 13 22.74 -38.41 15.96
C ASN A 13 22.29 -38.19 14.50
N THR A 14 23.31 -38.28 13.65
CA THR A 14 23.45 -38.71 12.25
C THR A 14 22.24 -38.88 11.33
N GLN A 15 22.47 -38.37 10.12
CA GLN A 15 22.05 -38.84 8.79
C GLN A 15 21.38 -40.22 8.72
N ASP A 16 20.30 -40.31 7.93
CA ASP A 16 20.08 -41.38 6.96
C ASP A 16 18.94 -41.06 5.97
N HIS A 17 19.28 -41.18 4.68
CA HIS A 17 18.50 -41.70 3.55
C HIS A 17 17.03 -41.28 3.31
N TRP A 18 16.82 -40.39 2.32
CA TRP A 18 15.61 -40.40 1.49
C TRP A 18 15.95 -40.81 0.06
N THR A 19 15.71 -42.09 -0.24
CA THR A 19 15.75 -42.70 -1.55
C THR A 19 14.53 -42.30 -2.40
N ASN A 20 14.78 -41.87 -3.64
CA ASN A 20 14.11 -42.31 -4.87
C ASN A 20 12.57 -42.49 -4.86
N TYR A 21 11.83 -41.45 -5.23
CA TYR A 21 10.49 -41.60 -5.81
C TYR A 21 10.58 -41.78 -7.33
N PHE A 22 10.88 -43.00 -7.77
CA PHE A 22 10.66 -43.42 -9.16
C PHE A 22 9.21 -43.88 -9.31
N PHE A 23 8.41 -43.06 -9.98
CA PHE A 23 7.07 -43.43 -10.41
C PHE A 23 7.16 -44.48 -11.53
N LYS A 24 6.75 -45.72 -11.26
CA LYS A 24 6.57 -46.77 -12.27
C LYS A 24 5.26 -46.53 -13.03
N MET A 25 5.34 -46.17 -14.32
CA MET A 25 4.22 -46.26 -15.25
C MET A 25 4.26 -47.60 -15.99
N PRO A 26 3.15 -48.36 -16.11
CA PRO A 26 3.12 -49.58 -16.90
C PRO A 26 3.04 -49.26 -18.40
N LEU A 27 4.01 -49.79 -19.14
CA LEU A 27 4.14 -49.73 -20.58
C LEU A 27 3.16 -50.71 -21.25
N THR A 28 2.06 -50.23 -21.82
CA THR A 28 1.35 -50.90 -22.93
C THR A 28 0.62 -49.87 -23.80
N VAL A 29 1.34 -49.24 -24.73
CA VAL A 29 0.71 -48.46 -25.80
C VAL A 29 0.38 -49.42 -26.94
N LYS A 30 -0.91 -49.76 -27.08
CA LYS A 30 -1.42 -50.44 -28.28
C LYS A 30 -1.43 -49.44 -29.42
N LEU A 31 -0.55 -49.63 -30.41
CA LEU A 31 -0.55 -48.87 -31.64
C LEU A 31 -1.67 -49.41 -32.56
N SER A 32 -2.87 -48.82 -32.49
CA SER A 32 -3.91 -49.03 -33.50
C SER A 32 -3.66 -48.09 -34.66
N LEU A 33 -3.22 -48.63 -35.79
CA LEU A 33 -3.03 -47.90 -37.04
C LEU A 33 -4.40 -47.64 -37.68
N SER A 34 -5.04 -46.55 -37.25
CA SER A 34 -6.30 -46.07 -37.82
C SER A 34 -6.01 -45.38 -39.15
N LEU A 35 -6.46 -45.99 -40.26
CA LEU A 35 -6.38 -45.45 -41.61
C LEU A 35 -7.28 -44.19 -41.71
N LEU A 36 -6.67 -43.00 -41.62
CA LEU A 36 -7.33 -41.72 -41.82
C LEU A 36 -7.73 -41.57 -43.30
N LEU A 37 -9.01 -41.80 -43.59
CA LEU A 37 -9.62 -41.41 -44.85
C LEU A 37 -9.67 -39.87 -44.91
N LEU A 38 -8.87 -39.28 -45.80
CA LEU A 38 -8.96 -37.85 -46.12
C LEU A 38 -10.30 -37.55 -46.80
N THR A 39 -11.30 -37.17 -46.02
CA THR A 39 -12.48 -36.48 -46.56
C THR A 39 -12.07 -35.06 -46.94
N PRO A 40 -12.40 -34.56 -48.15
CA PRO A 40 -12.13 -33.19 -48.52
C PRO A 40 -12.92 -32.26 -47.61
N VAL A 41 -12.22 -31.49 -46.79
CA VAL A 41 -12.81 -30.43 -45.98
C VAL A 41 -13.28 -29.35 -46.96
N LEU A 42 -14.59 -29.20 -47.13
CA LEU A 42 -15.13 -28.00 -47.77
C LEU A 42 -14.70 -26.80 -46.94
N ALA A 43 -13.92 -25.90 -47.53
CA ALA A 43 -13.57 -24.62 -46.93
C ALA A 43 -14.86 -23.80 -46.77
N ILE A 44 -15.36 -23.74 -45.53
CA ILE A 44 -16.44 -22.82 -45.17
C ILE A 44 -15.81 -21.42 -45.13
N PRO A 45 -16.34 -20.42 -45.88
CA PRO A 45 -15.83 -19.06 -45.80
C PRO A 45 -16.00 -18.54 -44.38
N ALA A 46 -14.90 -18.12 -43.76
CA ALA A 46 -14.91 -17.49 -42.45
C ALA A 46 -15.68 -16.16 -42.53
N THR A 47 -16.92 -16.13 -42.06
CA THR A 47 -17.63 -14.89 -41.83
C THR A 47 -16.95 -14.15 -40.68
N SER A 48 -16.39 -12.98 -40.96
CA SER A 48 -15.90 -12.05 -39.94
C SER A 48 -17.07 -11.60 -39.06
N HIS A 49 -17.28 -12.30 -37.95
CA HIS A 49 -18.11 -11.79 -36.88
C HIS A 49 -17.34 -10.66 -36.20
N HIS A 50 -17.67 -9.43 -36.54
CA HIS A 50 -17.43 -8.30 -35.66
C HIS A 50 -18.25 -8.54 -34.39
N ALA A 51 -17.69 -9.28 -33.43
CA ALA A 51 -18.23 -9.32 -32.09
C ALA A 51 -18.27 -7.88 -31.61
N LYS A 52 -19.47 -7.35 -31.40
CA LYS A 52 -19.68 -6.05 -30.77
C LYS A 52 -19.14 -6.20 -29.36
N HIS A 53 -17.85 -5.89 -29.18
CA HIS A 53 -17.20 -5.96 -27.88
C HIS A 53 -17.84 -4.89 -27.01
N HIS A 54 -18.88 -5.27 -26.28
CA HIS A 54 -19.36 -4.51 -25.15
C HIS A 54 -18.21 -4.47 -24.15
N GLY A 55 -17.58 -3.30 -23.99
CA GLY A 55 -16.46 -3.11 -23.08
C GLY A 55 -16.77 -3.78 -21.73
N HIS A 56 -15.91 -4.68 -21.31
CA HIS A 56 -16.13 -5.42 -20.08
C HIS A 56 -15.58 -4.61 -18.91
N ILE A 57 -16.39 -4.47 -17.86
CA ILE A 57 -15.92 -4.02 -16.55
C ILE A 57 -14.84 -5.01 -16.11
N VAL A 58 -13.63 -4.51 -15.85
CA VAL A 58 -12.52 -5.36 -15.40
C VAL A 58 -12.81 -5.80 -13.98
N ARG A 59 -13.40 -6.99 -13.80
CA ARG A 59 -13.82 -7.48 -12.47
C ARG A 59 -12.65 -7.90 -11.58
N THR A 60 -11.51 -8.23 -12.16
CA THR A 60 -10.33 -8.72 -11.44
C THR A 60 -9.08 -8.01 -11.95
N VAL A 61 -8.62 -7.03 -11.18
CA VAL A 61 -7.25 -6.53 -11.22
C VAL A 61 -6.55 -7.15 -10.00
N PRO A 62 -5.36 -7.75 -10.13
CA PRO A 62 -4.68 -8.38 -8.99
C PRO A 62 -4.62 -7.43 -7.79
N ASN A 63 -5.04 -7.90 -6.62
CA ASN A 63 -5.08 -7.15 -5.34
C ASN A 63 -6.08 -5.98 -5.27
N PHE A 64 -6.92 -5.79 -6.30
CA PHE A 64 -7.98 -4.79 -6.27
C PHE A 64 -9.35 -5.38 -6.55
N THR A 65 -10.35 -4.90 -5.81
CA THR A 65 -11.75 -5.25 -5.99
C THR A 65 -12.49 -4.09 -6.65
N SER A 66 -13.17 -4.37 -7.77
CA SER A 66 -14.03 -3.36 -8.42
C SER A 66 -15.22 -3.03 -7.50
N LEU A 67 -15.44 -1.74 -7.27
CA LEU A 67 -16.60 -1.22 -6.55
C LEU A 67 -17.73 -0.78 -7.49
N GLY A 68 -17.50 -0.79 -8.80
CA GLY A 68 -18.46 -0.40 -9.82
C GLY A 68 -18.29 1.06 -10.28
N CYS A 69 -19.38 1.66 -10.77
CA CYS A 69 -19.38 3.02 -11.29
C CYS A 69 -19.81 4.01 -10.21
N TYR A 70 -19.13 5.14 -10.12
CA TYR A 70 -19.42 6.22 -9.19
C TYR A 70 -19.54 7.56 -9.93
N THR A 71 -20.30 8.49 -9.38
CA THR A 71 -20.31 9.87 -9.84
C THR A 71 -19.01 10.58 -9.45
N GLU A 72 -18.63 11.62 -10.20
CA GLU A 72 -17.74 12.64 -9.67
C GLU A 72 -18.40 13.36 -8.47
N ALA A 73 -17.58 14.06 -7.69
CA ALA A 73 -18.07 14.90 -6.61
C ALA A 73 -18.89 16.08 -7.15
N SER A 74 -19.82 16.59 -6.33
CA SER A 74 -20.58 17.82 -6.64
C SER A 74 -19.69 19.06 -6.81
N SER A 75 -18.49 19.02 -6.22
CA SER A 75 -17.43 20.00 -6.39
C SER A 75 -16.09 19.27 -6.29
N GLY A 76 -15.16 19.53 -7.20
CA GLY A 76 -13.85 18.87 -7.21
C GLY A 76 -13.91 17.44 -7.77
N ARG A 77 -13.10 16.54 -7.18
CA ARG A 77 -12.88 15.18 -7.68
C ARG A 77 -13.47 14.12 -6.75
N ALA A 78 -13.91 12.99 -7.28
CA ALA A 78 -14.39 11.86 -6.47
C ALA A 78 -13.28 11.27 -5.57
N ILE A 79 -12.05 11.19 -6.08
CA ILE A 79 -10.84 10.79 -5.35
C ILE A 79 -9.71 11.74 -5.74
N GLU A 80 -8.99 12.28 -4.75
CA GLU A 80 -8.12 13.44 -4.95
C GLU A 80 -6.85 13.38 -4.09
N LEU A 81 -5.86 12.60 -4.53
CA LEU A 81 -4.49 12.65 -3.96
C LEU A 81 -3.38 12.57 -5.01
N ALA A 82 -3.57 11.75 -6.05
CA ALA A 82 -2.64 11.68 -7.18
C ALA A 82 -3.41 11.39 -8.47
N SER A 83 -2.88 11.84 -9.61
CA SER A 83 -3.49 11.56 -10.90
C SER A 83 -2.48 11.61 -12.04
N TYR A 84 -2.83 10.94 -13.14
CA TYR A 84 -2.18 11.14 -14.42
C TYR A 84 -3.15 10.84 -15.56
N SER A 85 -2.80 11.28 -16.77
CA SER A 85 -3.53 10.97 -18.00
C SER A 85 -2.61 10.30 -19.01
N SER A 86 -3.14 9.36 -19.79
CA SER A 86 -2.38 8.67 -20.82
C SER A 86 -3.26 8.20 -21.97
N ASN A 87 -2.77 8.37 -23.19
CA ASN A 87 -3.41 7.81 -24.39
C ASN A 87 -3.22 6.28 -24.50
N SER A 88 -2.44 5.68 -23.60
CA SER A 88 -2.29 4.23 -23.43
C SER A 88 -2.89 3.75 -22.10
N MET A 89 -3.88 4.46 -21.55
CA MET A 89 -4.50 4.11 -20.28
C MET A 89 -5.13 2.71 -20.32
N THR A 90 -4.87 1.94 -19.26
CA THR A 90 -5.54 0.67 -18.96
C THR A 90 -5.95 0.67 -17.49
N THR A 91 -6.90 -0.18 -17.11
CA THR A 91 -7.24 -0.34 -15.69
C THR A 91 -6.01 -0.80 -14.88
N GLN A 92 -5.18 -1.67 -15.46
CA GLN A 92 -3.98 -2.22 -14.82
C GLN A 92 -2.89 -1.16 -14.62
N SER A 93 -2.66 -0.28 -15.59
CA SER A 93 -1.66 0.79 -15.45
C SER A 93 -2.07 1.78 -14.36
N CYS A 94 -3.36 2.09 -14.25
CA CYS A 94 -3.87 2.94 -13.18
C CYS A 94 -3.73 2.27 -11.80
N ALA A 95 -4.07 0.97 -11.71
CA ALA A 95 -3.89 0.21 -10.48
C ALA A 95 -2.43 0.16 -10.02
N ALA A 96 -1.49 -0.03 -10.95
CA ALA A 96 -0.06 -0.04 -10.64
C ALA A 96 0.43 1.33 -10.13
N PHE A 97 -0.02 2.42 -10.76
CA PHE A 97 0.29 3.78 -10.30
C PHE A 97 -0.26 4.06 -8.89
N CYS A 98 -1.45 3.54 -8.59
CA CYS A 98 -2.14 3.77 -7.32
C CYS A 98 -1.89 2.68 -6.27
N ALA A 99 -0.83 1.87 -6.39
CA ALA A 99 -0.59 0.71 -5.51
C ALA A 99 -0.45 1.07 -4.02
N SER A 100 -0.05 2.30 -3.69
CA SER A 100 0.06 2.81 -2.31
C SER A 100 -1.21 3.49 -1.78
N TYR A 101 -2.28 3.55 -2.57
CA TYR A 101 -3.52 4.22 -2.21
C TYR A 101 -4.65 3.21 -1.96
N ARG A 102 -5.63 3.63 -1.15
CA ARG A 102 -6.81 2.82 -0.82
C ARG A 102 -7.71 2.59 -2.02
N PHE A 103 -7.80 3.59 -2.89
CA PHE A 103 -8.64 3.60 -4.06
C PHE A 103 -7.86 4.05 -5.27
N PHE A 104 -8.23 3.47 -6.41
CA PHE A 104 -7.98 4.06 -7.70
C PHE A 104 -9.26 4.11 -8.51
N GLY A 105 -9.28 4.99 -9.49
CA GLY A 105 -10.37 5.06 -10.43
C GLY A 105 -9.92 5.61 -11.77
N THR A 106 -10.59 5.14 -12.82
CA THR A 106 -10.36 5.60 -14.18
C THR A 106 -11.55 6.41 -14.68
N GLU A 107 -11.28 7.53 -15.33
CA GLU A 107 -12.29 8.42 -15.94
C GLU A 107 -11.93 8.73 -17.41
N TYR A 108 -12.96 9.07 -18.19
CA TYR A 108 -12.82 9.63 -19.54
C TYR A 108 -11.92 8.83 -20.49
N GLY A 109 -11.85 7.50 -20.29
CA GLY A 109 -11.08 6.58 -21.10
C GLY A 109 -9.56 6.69 -20.95
N ARG A 110 -9.04 7.79 -20.38
CA ARG A 110 -7.60 8.13 -20.40
C ARG A 110 -7.04 8.62 -19.08
N GLU A 111 -7.87 8.83 -18.08
CA GLU A 111 -7.49 9.48 -16.84
C GLU A 111 -7.47 8.46 -15.70
N CYS A 112 -6.52 8.63 -14.80
CA CYS A 112 -6.34 7.80 -13.62
C CYS A 112 -6.21 8.70 -12.40
N PHE A 113 -6.90 8.31 -11.33
CA PHE A 113 -6.90 9.01 -10.06
C PHE A 113 -6.68 8.02 -8.91
N CYS A 114 -5.96 8.46 -7.90
CA CYS A 114 -5.72 7.74 -6.66
C CYS A 114 -6.24 8.53 -5.47
N GLY A 115 -6.71 7.84 -4.43
CA GLY A 115 -7.15 8.49 -3.21
C GLY A 115 -7.27 7.52 -2.05
N ASN A 116 -7.25 8.05 -0.83
CA ASN A 116 -7.47 7.28 0.39
C ASN A 116 -8.88 7.44 0.97
N ALA A 117 -9.66 8.38 0.41
CA ALA A 117 -11.05 8.64 0.74
C ALA A 117 -11.83 8.99 -0.53
N LEU A 118 -13.15 8.80 -0.47
CA LEU A 118 -14.08 9.30 -1.47
C LEU A 118 -14.65 10.63 -0.98
N ALA A 119 -14.84 11.57 -1.91
CA ALA A 119 -15.65 12.76 -1.63
C ALA A 119 -17.07 12.35 -1.19
N ALA A 120 -17.65 13.07 -0.23
CA ALA A 120 -18.93 12.70 0.36
C ALA A 120 -20.09 12.62 -0.67
N SER A 121 -20.02 13.41 -1.74
CA SER A 121 -21.01 13.43 -2.83
C SER A 121 -20.70 12.48 -3.99
N ALA A 122 -19.58 11.75 -3.96
CA ALA A 122 -19.27 10.71 -4.93
C ALA A 122 -20.03 9.42 -4.56
N VAL A 123 -21.15 9.17 -5.23
CA VAL A 123 -22.07 8.07 -4.89
C VAL A 123 -22.09 6.98 -5.97
N PRO A 124 -22.43 5.73 -5.61
CA PRO A 124 -22.59 4.65 -6.58
C PRO A 124 -23.66 4.99 -7.62
N THR A 125 -23.42 4.60 -8.87
CA THR A 125 -24.37 4.71 -9.97
C THR A 125 -24.31 3.47 -10.85
N SER A 126 -25.42 3.12 -11.50
CA SER A 126 -25.51 1.93 -12.36
C SER A 126 -25.11 2.20 -13.81
N SER A 127 -24.84 3.47 -14.19
CA SER A 127 -24.62 3.85 -15.59
C SER A 127 -23.58 4.96 -15.75
N GLY A 128 -23.12 5.13 -17.00
CA GLY A 128 -22.20 6.21 -17.38
C GLY A 128 -20.72 5.83 -17.34
N CYS A 129 -20.34 4.72 -16.72
CA CYS A 129 -19.02 4.10 -16.92
C CYS A 129 -19.07 3.14 -18.10
N SER A 130 -18.97 3.67 -19.32
CA SER A 130 -19.02 2.88 -20.56
C SER A 130 -17.94 3.26 -21.58
N MET A 131 -17.06 4.20 -21.23
CA MET A 131 -16.00 4.65 -22.11
C MET A 131 -14.87 3.62 -22.14
N SER A 132 -14.45 3.24 -23.35
CA SER A 132 -13.33 2.34 -23.54
C SER A 132 -12.02 2.94 -23.03
N CYS A 133 -11.16 2.12 -22.44
CA CYS A 133 -9.81 2.51 -22.09
C CYS A 133 -9.00 2.81 -23.37
N ALA A 134 -8.30 3.94 -23.41
CA ALA A 134 -7.53 4.40 -24.56
C ALA A 134 -6.44 3.40 -24.99
N GLY A 135 -5.77 2.75 -24.04
CA GLY A 135 -4.73 1.74 -24.30
C GLY A 135 -5.24 0.31 -24.42
N LYS A 136 -6.51 0.04 -24.08
CA LYS A 136 -7.09 -1.30 -24.16
C LYS A 136 -8.62 -1.23 -24.36
N PRO A 137 -9.10 -1.06 -25.60
CA PRO A 137 -10.51 -0.75 -25.87
C PRO A 137 -11.54 -1.79 -25.40
N ALA A 138 -11.10 -3.03 -25.19
CA ALA A 138 -11.93 -4.10 -24.62
C ALA A 138 -12.28 -3.91 -23.13
N GLN A 139 -11.60 -2.99 -22.44
CA GLN A 139 -11.85 -2.60 -21.05
C GLN A 139 -12.61 -1.28 -20.97
N THR A 140 -13.32 -1.08 -19.87
CA THR A 140 -13.99 0.19 -19.55
C THR A 140 -13.15 1.02 -18.58
N CYS A 141 -12.97 2.31 -18.87
CA CYS A 141 -12.23 3.29 -18.07
C CYS A 141 -13.12 4.51 -17.77
N GLY A 142 -14.20 4.29 -17.02
CA GLY A 142 -15.12 5.34 -16.60
C GLY A 142 -15.99 5.90 -17.74
N GLY A 143 -16.30 7.18 -17.66
CA GLY A 143 -17.00 7.98 -18.66
C GLY A 143 -17.00 9.46 -18.27
N ALA A 144 -17.80 10.29 -18.94
CA ALA A 144 -17.86 11.71 -18.63
C ALA A 144 -18.42 11.94 -17.22
N SER A 145 -17.62 12.48 -16.30
CA SER A 145 -17.97 12.69 -14.89
C SER A 145 -18.40 11.39 -14.18
N ARG A 146 -17.78 10.27 -14.57
CA ARG A 146 -18.11 8.92 -14.10
C ARG A 146 -16.84 8.11 -13.91
N ILE A 147 -16.58 7.71 -12.68
CA ILE A 147 -15.36 7.00 -12.31
C ILE A 147 -15.63 5.50 -12.17
N SER A 148 -14.86 4.67 -12.88
CA SER A 148 -14.82 3.22 -12.59
C SER A 148 -13.90 3.01 -11.41
N LEU A 149 -14.48 2.70 -10.24
CA LEU A 149 -13.80 2.72 -8.95
C LEU A 149 -13.35 1.33 -8.51
N TYR A 150 -12.18 1.26 -7.89
CA TYR A 150 -11.57 0.05 -7.38
C TYR A 150 -10.97 0.28 -5.99
N ARG A 151 -11.08 -0.71 -5.12
CA ARG A 151 -10.48 -0.74 -3.78
C ARG A 151 -9.23 -1.59 -3.80
N ASN A 152 -8.16 -1.09 -3.22
CA ASN A 152 -6.94 -1.84 -2.92
C ASN A 152 -7.16 -2.70 -1.68
N ASN A 153 -7.00 -4.02 -1.81
CA ASN A 153 -7.20 -4.96 -0.72
C ASN A 153 -5.98 -5.05 0.22
N ASP A 154 -4.82 -4.61 -0.26
CA ASP A 154 -3.56 -4.62 0.50
C ASP A 154 -3.28 -3.28 1.18
N TYR A 155 -4.16 -2.29 0.99
CA TYR A 155 -3.96 -0.97 1.58
C TYR A 155 -4.10 -1.01 3.11
N VAL A 156 -3.01 -0.70 3.78
CA VAL A 156 -2.95 -0.43 5.21
C VAL A 156 -2.83 1.09 5.39
N ALA A 157 -3.73 1.68 6.19
CA ALA A 157 -3.65 3.10 6.48
C ALA A 157 -2.39 3.39 7.31
N PRO A 158 -1.66 4.48 7.01
CA PRO A 158 -0.55 4.91 7.85
C PRO A 158 -1.01 5.09 9.29
N ALA A 159 -0.20 4.62 10.23
CA ALA A 159 -0.49 4.71 11.66
C ALA A 159 0.74 5.18 12.43
N VAL A 160 0.54 5.56 13.68
CA VAL A 160 1.65 5.79 14.60
C VAL A 160 2.39 4.47 14.80
N ALA A 161 3.70 4.46 14.54
CA ALA A 161 4.51 3.26 14.66
C ALA A 161 4.92 3.01 16.11
N GLY A 162 4.88 1.75 16.53
CA GLY A 162 5.57 1.32 17.75
C GLY A 162 7.08 1.45 17.58
N VAL A 163 7.74 2.13 18.52
CA VAL A 163 9.20 2.31 18.53
C VAL A 163 9.78 1.60 19.75
N PRO A 164 10.61 0.56 19.58
CA PRO A 164 11.25 -0.12 20.70
C PRO A 164 12.04 0.85 21.58
N GLY A 165 11.84 0.75 22.90
CA GLY A 165 12.50 1.62 23.86
C GLY A 165 11.92 3.04 23.95
N ARG A 166 10.80 3.33 23.30
CA ARG A 166 10.11 4.62 23.41
C ARG A 166 8.60 4.46 23.58
N VAL A 167 8.00 5.42 24.28
CA VAL A 167 6.55 5.58 24.44
C VAL A 167 6.09 6.70 23.52
N TYR A 168 5.05 6.45 22.73
CA TYR A 168 4.39 7.52 21.98
C TYR A 168 3.57 8.40 22.92
N LEU A 169 3.78 9.71 22.87
CA LEU A 169 3.10 10.68 23.73
C LEU A 169 1.91 11.38 23.07
N GLY A 170 1.67 11.13 21.78
CA GLY A 170 0.61 11.80 21.02
C GLY A 170 1.14 12.79 19.99
N CYS A 171 0.22 13.33 19.19
CA CYS A 171 0.50 14.42 18.27
C CYS A 171 0.66 15.74 19.05
N HIS A 172 1.76 16.45 18.83
CA HIS A 172 2.08 17.69 19.53
C HIS A 172 2.31 18.84 18.55
N SER A 173 1.91 20.06 18.92
CA SER A 173 2.28 21.26 18.17
C SER A 173 3.72 21.69 18.48
N GLU A 174 4.34 22.42 17.55
CA GLU A 174 5.51 23.25 17.85
C GLU A 174 5.21 24.31 18.93
N GLY A 175 6.28 24.89 19.50
CA GLY A 175 6.20 26.02 20.43
C GLY A 175 5.84 27.34 19.73
N GLU A 176 5.42 28.35 20.50
CA GLU A 176 5.14 29.67 19.95
C GLU A 176 6.46 30.42 19.67
N GLY A 177 6.90 30.42 18.42
CA GLY A 177 8.12 31.11 17.99
C GLY A 177 9.42 30.34 18.30
N GLU A 178 9.31 29.11 18.80
CA GLU A 178 10.45 28.23 19.06
C GLU A 178 10.11 26.77 18.69
N ARG A 179 11.16 25.94 18.54
CA ARG A 179 11.01 24.50 18.31
C ARG A 179 10.68 23.81 19.63
N LEU A 180 9.69 22.91 19.61
CA LEU A 180 9.34 22.06 20.75
C LEU A 180 10.55 21.26 21.25
N LEU A 181 11.37 20.78 20.32
CA LEU A 181 12.60 20.02 20.55
C LEU A 181 13.79 20.73 19.88
N PRO A 182 14.44 21.69 20.55
CA PRO A 182 15.44 22.55 19.92
C PRO A 182 16.87 21.98 19.90
N ASP A 183 17.16 20.92 20.66
CA ASP A 183 18.54 20.51 20.97
C ASP A 183 19.29 19.94 19.75
N ARG A 184 18.61 19.16 18.90
CA ARG A 184 19.23 18.55 17.71
C ARG A 184 18.20 18.23 16.62
N SER A 185 18.62 18.35 15.36
CA SER A 185 17.88 17.82 14.21
C SER A 185 18.66 16.74 13.45
N ALA A 186 17.94 15.82 12.82
CA ALA A 186 18.48 14.73 12.01
C ALA A 186 17.54 14.39 10.83
N PRO A 187 17.29 15.33 9.89
CA PRO A 187 16.40 15.09 8.76
C PRO A 187 16.93 13.99 7.82
N SER A 188 16.02 13.31 7.12
CA SER A 188 16.37 12.28 6.14
C SER A 188 15.28 12.10 5.09
N ASP A 189 15.67 11.96 3.82
CA ASP A 189 14.74 11.63 2.73
C ASP A 189 14.25 10.17 2.80
N THR A 190 14.73 9.40 3.77
CA THR A 190 14.24 8.06 4.08
C THR A 190 13.87 7.94 5.56
N GLN A 191 13.42 9.04 6.18
CA GLN A 191 13.09 9.08 7.61
C GLN A 191 12.05 8.03 8.00
N THR A 192 12.24 7.41 9.17
CA THR A 192 11.26 6.53 9.81
C THR A 192 11.25 6.81 11.32
N PRO A 193 10.19 6.41 12.06
CA PRO A 193 10.15 6.57 13.51
C PRO A 193 11.35 5.91 14.21
N GLN A 194 11.78 4.73 13.75
CA GLN A 194 12.93 4.01 14.28
C GLN A 194 14.25 4.70 13.96
N LYS A 195 14.41 5.27 12.75
CA LYS A 195 15.60 6.05 12.40
C LYS A 195 15.72 7.32 13.24
N CYS A 196 14.63 8.06 13.41
CA CYS A 196 14.63 9.24 14.27
C CYS A 196 14.93 8.88 15.72
N ALA A 197 14.30 7.82 16.25
CA ALA A 197 14.56 7.33 17.59
C ALA A 197 16.03 6.95 17.82
N ALA A 198 16.67 6.33 16.83
CA ALA A 198 18.10 6.00 16.88
C ALA A 198 18.98 7.26 16.78
N ALA A 199 18.63 8.23 15.93
CA ALA A 199 19.33 9.50 15.82
C ALA A 199 19.27 10.31 17.12
N CYS A 200 18.14 10.24 17.83
CA CYS A 200 17.93 10.84 19.14
C CYS A 200 18.36 9.93 20.32
N ALA A 201 19.24 8.95 20.10
CA ALA A 201 19.85 8.21 21.20
C ALA A 201 20.57 9.20 22.14
N GLY A 202 20.30 9.09 23.44
CA GLY A 202 20.79 10.02 24.47
C GLY A 202 19.88 11.23 24.75
N PHE A 203 18.83 11.45 23.95
CA PHE A 203 17.82 12.47 24.22
C PHE A 203 16.54 11.86 24.80
N ARG A 204 15.94 12.57 25.75
CA ARG A 204 14.66 12.17 26.35
C ARG A 204 13.55 12.04 25.30
N TYR A 205 13.47 13.00 24.39
CA TYR A 205 12.41 13.10 23.39
C TYR A 205 12.94 12.98 21.97
N ALA A 206 12.13 12.38 21.11
CA ALA A 206 12.30 12.34 19.66
C ALA A 206 10.95 12.71 19.01
N GLY A 207 10.95 13.65 18.09
CA GLY A 207 9.76 14.10 17.38
C GLY A 207 9.98 14.06 15.87
N LEU A 208 9.01 13.52 15.13
CA LEU A 208 9.05 13.51 13.67
C LEU A 208 8.08 14.54 13.11
N GLU A 209 8.53 15.29 12.11
CA GLU A 209 7.77 16.39 11.49
C GLU A 209 7.95 16.37 9.97
N TYR A 210 6.97 16.91 9.22
CA TYR A 210 7.04 17.08 7.77
C TYR A 210 7.38 15.80 6.97
N GLY A 211 7.13 14.61 7.53
CA GLY A 211 7.43 13.33 6.88
C GLY A 211 8.93 12.96 6.81
N ARG A 212 9.84 13.94 6.96
CA ARG A 212 11.29 13.76 6.75
C ARG A 212 12.16 14.28 7.88
N GLU A 213 11.62 15.15 8.73
CA GLU A 213 12.37 15.81 9.77
C GLU A 213 12.33 14.99 11.06
N CYS A 214 13.41 15.09 11.82
CA CYS A 214 13.56 14.46 13.12
C CYS A 214 14.20 15.47 14.06
N TRP A 215 13.61 15.63 15.23
CA TRP A 215 13.97 16.60 16.25
C TRP A 215 14.18 15.88 17.57
N CYS A 216 15.21 16.26 18.32
CA CYS A 216 15.56 15.66 19.60
C CYS A 216 15.61 16.74 20.66
N GLY A 217 15.23 16.40 21.90
CA GLY A 217 15.32 17.32 23.02
C GLY A 217 15.30 16.61 24.37
N ASN A 218 15.85 17.25 25.39
CA ASN A 218 15.74 16.77 26.78
C ASN A 218 14.62 17.47 27.58
N ALA A 219 14.08 18.56 27.04
CA ALA A 219 12.94 19.28 27.57
C ALA A 219 11.95 19.59 26.42
N LEU A 220 10.70 19.89 26.78
CA LEU A 220 9.70 20.40 25.86
C LEU A 220 9.64 21.92 25.99
N HIS A 221 9.75 22.62 24.87
CA HIS A 221 9.76 24.07 24.79
C HIS A 221 8.43 24.59 24.21
N GLY A 222 7.44 24.73 25.09
CA GLY A 222 6.08 25.11 24.71
C GLY A 222 5.32 23.99 24.01
N GLY A 223 4.41 24.37 23.11
CA GLY A 223 3.54 23.45 22.39
C GLY A 223 2.57 22.70 23.30
N GLY A 224 1.84 21.75 22.73
CA GLY A 224 0.91 20.94 23.50
C GLY A 224 0.30 19.81 22.69
N PHE A 225 -0.38 18.91 23.40
CA PHE A 225 -1.16 17.85 22.78
C PHE A 225 -2.24 18.45 21.87
N VAL A 226 -2.37 17.90 20.67
CA VAL A 226 -3.40 18.26 19.71
C VAL A 226 -4.12 17.01 19.20
N GLY A 227 -5.09 17.15 18.30
CA GLY A 227 -5.79 16.00 17.77
C GLY A 227 -4.86 15.06 17.00
N GLU A 228 -4.97 13.74 17.24
CA GLU A 228 -4.16 12.71 16.55
C GLU A 228 -4.22 12.84 15.02
N ALA A 229 -5.37 13.25 14.48
CA ALA A 229 -5.57 13.44 13.06
C ALA A 229 -4.74 14.61 12.46
N GLU A 230 -4.18 15.50 13.29
CA GLU A 230 -3.33 16.59 12.83
C GLU A 230 -1.92 16.11 12.44
N CYS A 231 -1.49 14.94 12.91
CA CYS A 231 -0.24 14.31 12.50
C CYS A 231 -0.47 13.35 11.33
N SER A 232 -0.77 13.89 10.15
CA SER A 232 -1.23 13.11 8.99
C SER A 232 -0.17 12.84 7.91
N PHE A 233 1.06 13.33 8.07
CA PHE A 233 2.10 13.15 7.06
C PHE A 233 2.73 11.77 7.20
N VAL A 234 2.87 11.10 6.07
CA VAL A 234 3.51 9.80 5.99
C VAL A 234 5.03 9.97 6.03
N CYS A 235 5.73 9.04 6.67
CA CYS A 235 7.19 9.03 6.71
C CYS A 235 7.79 8.79 5.32
N ALA A 236 8.80 9.57 4.95
CA ALA A 236 9.46 9.47 3.65
C ALA A 236 10.09 8.09 3.40
N GLY A 237 10.56 7.42 4.46
CA GLY A 237 11.14 6.08 4.39
C GLY A 237 10.22 4.93 4.80
N ASP A 238 8.97 5.21 5.20
CA ASP A 238 8.02 4.19 5.64
C ASP A 238 6.58 4.64 5.36
N ALA A 239 6.00 4.13 4.29
CA ALA A 239 4.65 4.48 3.86
C ALA A 239 3.55 4.03 4.85
N GLY A 240 3.87 3.13 5.79
CA GLY A 240 2.94 2.65 6.81
C GLY A 240 2.97 3.47 8.11
N ALA A 241 3.88 4.44 8.23
CA ALA A 241 4.09 5.20 9.47
C ALA A 241 3.76 6.69 9.32
N LEU A 242 3.25 7.29 10.39
CA LEU A 242 3.04 8.73 10.51
C LEU A 242 4.28 9.44 11.08
N CYS A 243 4.62 10.58 10.49
CA CYS A 243 5.79 11.41 10.77
C CYS A 243 5.40 12.90 10.88
N GLY A 244 4.42 13.17 11.75
CA GLY A 244 3.95 14.52 12.06
C GLY A 244 3.09 15.14 10.97
N ALA A 245 3.13 16.46 10.86
CA ALA A 245 2.62 17.29 9.77
C ALA A 245 3.28 18.67 9.87
N GLY A 246 2.75 19.71 9.20
CA GLY A 246 3.28 21.06 9.36
C GLY A 246 3.05 21.62 10.76
N ASN A 247 4.11 21.97 11.49
CA ASN A 247 4.09 22.40 12.89
C ASN A 247 3.47 21.36 13.83
N ARG A 248 3.58 20.07 13.49
CA ARG A 248 2.99 18.94 14.22
C ARG A 248 3.98 17.80 14.30
N LEU A 249 4.31 17.36 15.51
CA LEU A 249 5.24 16.27 15.76
C LEU A 249 4.51 15.04 16.26
N THR A 250 4.79 13.88 15.69
CA THR A 250 4.58 12.62 16.40
C THR A 250 5.68 12.50 17.45
N LEU A 251 5.33 12.70 18.72
CA LEU A 251 6.30 12.80 19.82
C LEU A 251 6.49 11.47 20.53
N TYR A 252 7.74 11.10 20.79
CA TYR A 252 8.13 9.90 21.50
C TYR A 252 9.07 10.24 22.66
N GLU A 253 8.87 9.59 23.80
CA GLU A 253 9.73 9.68 24.99
C GLU A 253 10.48 8.36 25.21
N THR A 254 11.74 8.43 25.61
CA THR A 254 12.52 7.24 25.99
C THR A 254 11.92 6.53 27.21
N VAL A 255 11.88 5.19 27.19
CA VAL A 255 11.48 4.39 28.36
C VAL A 255 12.58 4.34 29.43
N GLN A 256 13.81 4.70 29.08
CA GLN A 256 14.94 4.78 30.00
C GLN A 256 15.46 6.21 30.06
N PRO A 257 15.50 6.87 31.23
CA PRO A 257 16.18 8.15 31.37
C PRO A 257 17.62 8.03 30.86
N PRO A 258 18.20 9.08 30.26
CA PRO A 258 19.62 9.08 29.95
C PRO A 258 20.40 8.68 31.22
N ALA A 259 21.25 7.65 31.12
CA ALA A 259 22.13 7.29 32.22
C ALA A 259 22.86 8.56 32.65
N ASN A 260 22.74 8.91 33.93
CA ASN A 260 23.18 10.17 34.51
C ASN A 260 24.63 10.46 34.10
N GLY A 261 24.80 11.22 33.01
CA GLY A 261 26.08 11.76 32.59
C GLY A 261 26.32 12.96 33.49
N THR A 262 27.24 12.80 34.43
CA THR A 262 27.76 13.87 35.28
C THR A 262 27.99 15.15 34.47
N ALA A 263 27.54 16.26 35.07
CA ALA A 263 27.67 17.65 34.64
C ALA A 263 29.04 18.01 34.04
#